data_AF-D9UC26-F1
#
_entry.id   AF-D9UC26-F1
#
_cell.length_a   1.000
_cell.length_b   1.000
_cell.length_c   1.000
_cell.angle_alpha   90.00
_cell.angle_beta   90.00
_cell.angle_gamma   90.00
#
_symmetry.space_group_name_H-M   'P 1'
#
loop_
_entity.id
_entity.type
_entity.pdbx_description
1 polymer ?
#
loop_
_entity_poly.entity_id
_entity_poly.type
_entity_poly.pdbx_seq_one_letter_code
_entity_poly.pdbx_strand_id
1 'polypeptide(L)'
;MSRTHSHPDGSADAPAPAGPQPYSHCASCGAPYAEARSWPRTCAVCGATAYGNPLPVAVALPPVYDRAGTGLVVNTRAIEPAKGTVALPGGFVDHAEDWLQ
;
A
#
# COMPACT_ATOMS: atom_id res chain seq x y z
N MET A 1 6.18 11.99 -64.03
CA MET A 1 7.56 12.39 -63.66
C MET A 1 7.46 13.23 -62.39
N SER A 2 7.43 12.57 -61.23
CA SER A 2 8.56 12.50 -60.30
C SER A 2 9.05 13.88 -59.83
N ARG A 3 8.70 14.26 -58.59
CA ARG A 3 9.68 14.55 -57.54
C ARG A 3 9.01 14.72 -56.17
N THR A 4 9.35 13.76 -55.33
CA THR A 4 9.20 13.67 -53.88
C THR A 4 9.86 14.85 -53.18
N HIS A 5 9.24 15.38 -52.12
CA HIS A 5 9.98 15.89 -50.96
C HIS A 5 9.27 15.46 -49.69
N SER A 6 9.74 14.33 -49.17
CA SER A 6 9.48 13.84 -47.81
C SER A 6 10.06 14.84 -46.80
N HIS A 7 9.29 15.27 -45.81
CA HIS A 7 9.81 15.84 -44.57
C HIS A 7 9.98 14.70 -43.57
N PRO A 8 11.20 14.42 -43.06
CA PRO A 8 11.41 13.50 -41.97
C PRO A 8 11.69 14.31 -40.69
N ASP A 9 10.66 14.75 -39.99
CA ASP A 9 10.84 15.16 -38.59
C ASP A 9 10.30 14.05 -37.69
N GLY A 10 11.11 12.99 -37.61
CA GLY A 10 11.05 12.02 -36.53
C GLY A 10 11.57 12.64 -35.24
N SER A 11 10.85 13.62 -34.70
CA SER A 11 11.00 14.00 -33.29
C SER A 11 10.04 13.13 -32.51
N ALA A 12 10.53 11.99 -32.03
CA ALA A 12 9.83 11.24 -31.00
C ALA A 12 9.68 12.18 -29.80
N ASP A 13 8.43 12.57 -29.51
CA ASP A 13 8.09 13.26 -28.28
C ASP A 13 8.71 12.50 -27.10
N ALA A 14 9.74 13.08 -26.50
CA ALA A 14 10.27 12.56 -25.25
C ALA A 14 9.12 12.58 -24.24
N PRO A 15 8.81 11.46 -23.56
CA PRO A 15 7.74 11.46 -22.58
C PRO A 15 8.04 12.53 -21.52
N ALA A 16 7.03 13.35 -21.22
CA ALA A 16 7.12 14.36 -20.17
C ALA A 16 7.68 13.73 -18.88
N PRO A 17 8.51 14.45 -18.12
CA PRO A 17 9.10 13.90 -16.90
C PRO A 17 7.98 13.40 -15.98
N ALA A 18 8.11 12.17 -15.52
CA ALA A 18 7.15 11.56 -14.61
C ALA A 18 7.01 12.45 -13.38
N GLY A 19 5.78 12.81 -13.03
CA GLY A 19 5.48 13.54 -11.80
C GLY A 19 5.97 12.79 -10.55
N PRO A 20 5.95 13.44 -9.38
CA PRO A 20 6.40 12.85 -8.13
C PRO A 20 5.80 11.46 -7.94
N GLN A 21 6.65 10.44 -7.85
CA GLN A 21 6.20 9.08 -7.62
C GLN A 21 5.93 8.89 -6.12
N PRO A 22 4.70 8.57 -5.70
CA PRO A 22 4.41 8.27 -4.31
C PRO A 22 5.35 7.20 -3.78
N TYR A 23 5.76 7.34 -2.52
CA TYR A 23 6.61 6.37 -1.85
C TYR A 23 8.02 6.22 -2.47
N SER A 24 8.50 7.18 -3.26
CA SER A 24 9.89 7.16 -3.79
C SER A 24 10.97 7.53 -2.76
N HIS A 25 10.59 8.15 -1.64
CA HIS A 25 11.52 8.65 -0.61
C HIS A 25 11.14 8.16 0.79
N CYS A 26 12.12 8.10 1.69
CA CYS A 26 11.94 7.76 3.09
C CYS A 26 11.11 8.83 3.82
N ALA A 27 10.01 8.44 4.46
CA ALA A 27 9.18 9.37 5.24
C ALA A 27 9.89 9.89 6.50
N SER A 28 10.95 9.22 6.96
CA SER A 28 11.70 9.63 8.15
C SER A 28 12.85 10.61 7.85
N CYS A 29 13.57 10.44 6.74
CA CYS A 29 14.76 11.25 6.44
C CYS A 29 14.81 11.86 5.02
N GLY A 30 13.85 11.56 4.16
CA GLY A 30 13.77 12.10 2.80
C GLY A 30 14.72 11.47 1.78
N ALA A 31 15.58 10.51 2.16
CA ALA A 31 16.46 9.83 1.20
C ALA A 31 15.68 9.04 0.14
N PRO A 32 16.12 9.03 -1.14
CA PRO A 32 15.46 8.26 -2.19
C PRO A 32 15.67 6.76 -1.99
N TYR A 33 14.66 5.95 -2.32
CA TYR A 33 14.80 4.50 -2.39
C TYR A 33 15.34 4.08 -3.76
N ALA A 34 16.32 3.17 -3.79
CA ALA A 34 16.88 2.63 -5.03
C ALA A 34 15.88 1.74 -5.79
N GLU A 35 15.05 0.99 -5.05
CA GLU A 35 13.98 0.16 -5.60
C GLU A 35 12.65 0.51 -4.91
N ALA A 36 11.71 1.10 -5.67
CA ALA A 36 10.43 1.55 -5.10
C ALA A 36 9.35 0.45 -5.02
N ARG A 37 9.64 -0.79 -5.44
CA ARG A 37 8.62 -1.83 -5.69
C ARG A 37 8.55 -2.97 -4.67
N SER A 38 9.58 -3.16 -3.83
CA SER A 38 9.62 -4.23 -2.82
C SER A 38 9.22 -3.73 -1.43
N TRP A 39 8.49 -4.56 -0.69
CA TRP A 39 8.02 -4.27 0.67
C TRP A 39 8.17 -5.51 1.57
N PRO A 40 8.41 -5.34 2.89
CA PRO A 40 8.84 -4.09 3.52
C PRO A 40 10.23 -3.67 3.02
N ARG A 41 10.60 -2.41 3.23
CA ARG A 41 11.92 -1.89 2.81
C ARG A 41 12.57 -1.07 3.91
N THR A 42 13.89 -1.19 4.00
CA THR A 42 14.70 -0.46 4.97
C THR A 42 15.49 0.65 4.27
N CYS A 43 15.43 1.86 4.82
CA CYS A 43 16.19 2.98 4.32
C CYS A 43 17.69 2.75 4.56
N ALA A 44 18.49 2.77 3.49
CA ALA A 44 19.95 2.61 3.59
C ALA A 44 20.66 3.77 4.30
N VAL A 45 19.99 4.92 4.47
CA VAL A 45 20.55 6.13 5.10
C VAL A 45 20.27 6.16 6.61
N CYS A 46 19.00 6.01 7.01
CA CYS A 46 18.61 6.15 8.42
C CYS A 46 18.17 4.85 9.10
N GLY A 47 18.11 3.73 8.38
CA GLY A 47 17.71 2.43 8.92
C GLY A 47 16.20 2.28 9.20
N ALA A 48 15.37 3.29 8.94
CA ALA A 48 13.92 3.18 9.14
C ALA A 48 13.30 2.16 8.17
N THR A 49 12.42 1.30 8.68
CA THR A 49 11.62 0.38 7.87
C THR A 49 10.28 1.02 7.50
N ALA A 50 9.99 1.01 6.21
CA ALA A 50 8.68 1.38 5.68
C ALA A 50 7.95 0.11 5.24
N TYR A 51 6.69 -0.01 5.66
CA TYR A 51 5.77 -1.08 5.26
C TYR A 51 4.83 -0.55 4.19
N GLY A 52 4.54 -1.38 3.19
CA GLY A 52 3.50 -1.06 2.23
C GLY A 52 2.17 -1.35 2.90
N ASN A 53 1.22 -0.45 2.76
CA ASN A 53 -0.14 -0.68 3.24
C ASN A 53 -1.03 -1.01 2.03
N PRO A 54 -1.04 -2.27 1.56
CA PRO A 54 -1.86 -2.62 0.42
C PRO A 54 -3.34 -2.52 0.81
N LEU A 55 -4.19 -2.34 -0.20
CA LEU A 55 -5.62 -2.09 0.01
C LEU A 55 -6.46 -3.29 0.52
N PRO A 56 -6.05 -4.58 0.42
CA PRO A 56 -6.84 -5.67 0.99
C PRO A 56 -6.93 -5.58 2.51
N VAL A 57 -8.14 -5.71 3.03
CA VAL A 57 -8.45 -5.80 4.45
C VAL A 57 -9.09 -7.16 4.71
N ALA A 58 -8.62 -7.85 5.74
CA ALA A 58 -9.23 -9.08 6.23
C ALA A 58 -10.06 -8.80 7.50
N VAL A 59 -11.17 -9.52 7.65
CA VAL A 59 -12.04 -9.48 8.83
C VAL A 59 -12.21 -10.90 9.34
N ALA A 60 -11.89 -11.12 10.61
CA ALA A 60 -12.09 -12.40 11.27
C ALA A 60 -13.46 -12.44 11.94
N LEU A 61 -14.09 -13.63 11.94
CA LEU A 61 -15.31 -13.91 12.68
C LEU A 61 -15.06 -15.04 13.71
N PRO A 62 -14.27 -14.81 14.77
CA PRO A 62 -13.95 -15.87 15.71
C PRO A 62 -15.18 -16.20 16.57
N PRO A 63 -15.70 -17.44 16.52
CA PRO A 63 -16.82 -17.82 17.36
C PRO A 63 -16.37 -17.99 18.81
N VAL A 64 -17.26 -17.61 19.73
CA VAL A 64 -17.16 -17.96 21.15
C VAL A 64 -18.40 -18.75 21.53
N TYR A 65 -18.22 -19.76 22.38
CA TYR A 65 -19.31 -20.64 22.82
C TYR A 65 -19.38 -20.62 24.34
N ASP A 66 -20.56 -20.38 24.88
CA ASP A 66 -20.83 -20.47 26.31
C ASP A 66 -22.19 -21.13 26.60
N ARG A 67 -22.64 -21.09 27.85
CA ARG A 67 -23.93 -21.69 28.25
C ARG A 67 -25.15 -20.95 27.68
N ALA A 68 -24.98 -19.71 27.24
CA ALA A 68 -26.03 -18.91 26.61
C ALA A 68 -26.10 -19.14 25.09
N GLY A 69 -25.03 -19.63 24.46
CA GLY A 69 -25.02 -20.05 23.06
C GLY A 69 -23.75 -19.65 22.32
N THR A 70 -23.89 -19.36 21.03
CA THR A 70 -22.80 -18.90 20.14
C THR A 70 -22.76 -17.38 20.08
N GLY A 71 -21.58 -16.79 20.25
CA GLY A 71 -21.29 -15.38 20.03
C GLY A 71 -20.07 -15.19 19.11
N LEU A 72 -19.68 -13.93 18.89
CA LEU A 72 -18.47 -13.55 18.16
C LEU A 72 -17.59 -12.67 19.02
N VAL A 73 -16.27 -12.78 18.85
CA VAL A 73 -15.32 -11.81 19.38
C VAL A 73 -15.50 -10.47 18.65
N VAL A 74 -15.59 -9.39 19.42
CA VAL A 74 -15.65 -8.01 18.93
C VAL A 74 -14.67 -7.12 19.69
N ASN A 75 -14.27 -6.00 19.10
CA ASN A 75 -13.43 -4.99 19.74
C ASN A 75 -14.17 -3.65 19.90
N THR A 76 -13.85 -2.93 20.97
CA THR A 76 -14.22 -1.52 21.11
C THR A 76 -13.11 -0.66 20.52
N ARG A 77 -13.44 0.18 19.53
CA ARG A 77 -12.47 1.00 18.82
C ARG A 77 -11.83 2.04 19.75
N ALA A 78 -10.50 2.15 19.73
CA ALA A 78 -9.75 3.08 20.57
C ALA A 78 -9.34 4.39 19.86
N ILE A 79 -9.51 4.47 18.53
CA ILE A 79 -8.98 5.54 17.66
C ILE A 79 -10.09 6.07 16.75
N GLU A 80 -10.10 7.39 16.50
CA GLU A 80 -10.97 8.07 15.53
C GLU A 80 -10.83 7.50 14.11
N PRO A 81 -11.85 7.56 13.23
CA PRO A 81 -13.09 8.36 13.32
C PRO A 81 -14.34 7.68 13.96
N ALA A 82 -14.22 6.59 14.73
CA ALA A 82 -15.35 6.12 15.56
C ALA A 82 -14.85 5.42 16.82
N LYS A 83 -14.11 6.17 17.62
CA LYS A 83 -13.68 5.70 18.94
C LYS A 83 -14.91 5.38 19.80
N GLY A 84 -14.83 4.30 20.57
CA GLY A 84 -15.88 3.83 21.48
C GLY A 84 -16.93 2.93 20.85
N THR A 85 -16.97 2.77 19.52
CA THR A 85 -17.93 1.87 18.87
C THR A 85 -17.44 0.43 18.85
N VAL A 86 -18.36 -0.52 18.67
CA VAL A 86 -18.05 -1.93 18.43
C VAL A 86 -17.62 -2.12 16.97
N ALA A 87 -16.62 -2.99 16.74
CA ALA A 87 -16.21 -3.46 15.43
C ALA A 87 -15.87 -4.96 15.47
N LEU A 88 -15.74 -5.55 14.28
CA LEU A 88 -15.16 -6.88 14.12
C LEU A 88 -13.63 -6.78 14.11
N PRO A 89 -12.92 -7.80 14.63
CA PRO A 89 -11.47 -7.89 14.49
C PRO A 89 -11.08 -7.93 13.01
N GLY A 90 -10.11 -7.11 12.61
CA GLY A 90 -9.64 -7.05 11.24
C GLY A 90 -8.48 -6.08 11.08
N GLY A 91 -7.87 -6.08 9.89
CA GLY A 91 -6.69 -5.30 9.58
C GLY A 91 -6.31 -5.39 8.11
N PHE A 92 -5.33 -4.58 7.69
CA PHE A 92 -4.71 -4.72 6.38
C PHE A 92 -3.94 -6.04 6.32
N VAL A 93 -3.92 -6.66 5.15
CA VAL A 93 -3.06 -7.82 4.87
C VAL A 93 -1.72 -7.30 4.38
N ASP A 94 -0.62 -7.63 5.02
CA ASP A 94 0.69 -7.13 4.63
C ASP A 94 1.16 -7.72 3.29
N HIS A 95 2.19 -7.10 2.70
CA HIS A 95 2.83 -7.67 1.53
C HIS A 95 3.41 -9.07 1.83
N ALA A 96 3.11 -10.03 0.96
CA ALA A 96 3.48 -11.44 1.09
C ALA A 96 2.80 -12.20 2.26
N GLU A 97 1.81 -11.59 2.91
CA GLU A 97 0.91 -12.29 3.83
C GLU A 97 -0.26 -12.92 3.06
N ASP A 98 -0.60 -14.17 3.39
CA ASP A 98 -1.87 -14.77 3.00
C ASP A 98 -2.97 -14.38 3.99
N TRP A 99 -4.20 -14.22 3.51
CA TRP A 99 -5.34 -13.79 4.35
C TRP A 99 -5.73 -14.79 5.44
N LEU A 100 -5.22 -16.03 5.37
CA LEU A 100 -5.41 -17.08 6.37
C LEU A 100 -4.43 -17.02 7.55
N GLN A 101 -3.35 -16.23 7.43
CA GLN A 101 -2.33 -16.09 8.47
C GLN A 101 -2.79 -15.12 9.57
#